data_AF-A0A7C0WRF4-F1
#
_entry.id   AF-A0A7C0WRF4-F1
#
_cell.length_a   1.000
_cell.length_b   1.000
_cell.length_c   1.000
_cell.angle_alpha   90.00
_cell.angle_beta   90.00
_cell.angle_gamma   90.00
#
_symmetry.space_group_name_H-M   'P 1'
#
loop_
_entity.id
_entity.type
_entity.pdbx_description
1 polymer ?
#
loop_
_entity_poly.entity_id
_entity_poly.type
_entity_poly.pdbx_seq_one_letter_code
_entity_poly.pdbx_strand_id
1 'polypeptide(L)'
;MLCRLVLSKKHGLEIMLKRLLGKDSREEQVVDGIRNHLRLLYDQCCLLVKLLKDEDVVLIERIMDIEREGDIIRRRVFSELFEGAFIPYMRPHLYRFVEICDRAMDTVEDVAKYYE
;
A
#
# COMPACT_ATOMS: atom_id res chain seq x y z
N MET A 1 -18.06 -25.01 35.91
CA MET A 1 -16.68 -24.52 36.13
C MET A 1 -15.67 -24.93 35.05
N LEU A 2 -15.96 -25.89 34.16
CA LEU A 2 -15.01 -26.39 33.14
C LEU A 2 -14.99 -25.62 31.81
N CYS A 3 -16.03 -24.86 31.47
CA CYS A 3 -16.05 -24.06 30.22
C CYS A 3 -15.14 -22.82 30.23
N ARG A 4 -14.75 -22.29 31.40
CA ARG A 4 -13.86 -21.10 31.47
C ARG A 4 -12.38 -21.42 31.22
N LEU A 5 -11.92 -22.63 31.55
CA LEU A 5 -10.52 -23.03 31.39
C LEU A 5 -10.13 -23.34 29.94
N VAL A 6 -11.07 -23.86 29.14
CA VAL A 6 -10.84 -24.14 27.70
C VAL A 6 -10.88 -22.86 26.86
N LEU A 7 -11.73 -21.88 27.23
CA LEU A 7 -11.81 -20.59 26.56
C LEU A 7 -10.61 -19.67 26.88
N SER A 8 -10.11 -19.71 28.12
CA SER A 8 -8.92 -18.95 28.54
C SER A 8 -7.64 -19.41 27.82
N LYS A 9 -7.46 -20.72 27.59
CA LYS A 9 -6.28 -21.26 26.86
C LYS A 9 -6.29 -20.95 25.36
N LYS A 10 -7.46 -20.89 24.70
CA LYS A 10 -7.57 -20.47 23.28
C LYS A 10 -7.17 -19.01 23.08
N HIS A 11 -7.59 -18.13 23.99
CA HIS A 11 -7.22 -16.71 23.95
C HIS A 11 -5.73 -16.49 24.23
N GLY A 12 -5.14 -17.23 25.18
CA GLY A 12 -3.71 -17.13 25.49
C GLY A 12 -2.80 -17.54 24.33
N LEU A 13 -3.17 -18.60 23.59
CA LEU A 13 -2.42 -19.06 22.42
C LEU A 13 -2.52 -18.07 21.25
N GLU A 14 -3.69 -17.50 21.01
CA GLU A 14 -3.91 -16.49 19.97
C GLU A 14 -3.14 -15.19 20.28
N ILE A 15 -3.08 -14.78 21.55
CA ILE A 15 -2.31 -13.62 22.02
C ILE A 15 -0.80 -13.91 21.96
N MET A 16 -0.35 -15.13 22.28
CA MET A 16 1.05 -15.55 22.11
C MET A 16 1.46 -15.59 20.64
N LEU A 17 0.60 -16.10 19.75
CA LEU A 17 0.83 -16.11 18.30
C LEU A 17 0.87 -14.69 17.74
N LYS A 18 -0.03 -13.79 18.17
CA LYS A 18 0.02 -12.36 17.82
C LYS A 18 1.25 -11.64 18.39
N ARG A 19 1.78 -12.07 19.55
CA ARG A 19 3.04 -11.55 20.12
C ARG A 19 4.29 -12.12 19.44
N LEU A 20 4.24 -13.37 18.96
CA LEU A 20 5.32 -14.03 18.21
C LEU A 20 5.36 -13.56 16.75
N LEU A 21 4.20 -13.29 16.16
CA LEU A 21 4.03 -12.80 14.79
C LEU A 21 3.99 -11.28 14.70
N GLY A 22 3.99 -10.57 15.83
CA GLY A 22 4.10 -9.12 15.94
C GLY A 22 3.07 -8.33 15.12
N LYS A 23 2.24 -7.53 15.79
CA LYS A 23 1.43 -6.45 15.19
C LYS A 23 2.29 -5.29 14.57
N ASP A 24 3.59 -5.55 14.43
CA ASP A 24 4.69 -4.68 13.99
C ASP A 24 5.63 -5.45 13.04
N SER A 25 5.19 -6.59 12.50
CA SER A 25 6.02 -7.39 11.59
C SER A 25 6.28 -6.62 10.30
N ARG A 26 7.47 -6.78 9.72
CA ARG A 26 7.82 -6.19 8.41
C ARG A 26 6.83 -6.60 7.31
N GLU A 27 6.19 -7.77 7.43
CA GLU A 27 5.11 -8.20 6.54
C GLU A 27 3.90 -7.25 6.61
N GLU A 28 3.47 -6.87 7.81
CA GLU A 28 2.36 -5.94 8.01
C GLU A 28 2.70 -4.55 7.45
N GLN A 29 3.93 -4.08 7.66
CA GLN A 29 4.39 -2.79 7.10
C GLN A 29 4.36 -2.79 5.57
N VAL A 30 4.82 -3.86 4.93
CA VAL A 30 4.74 -4.02 3.46
C VAL A 30 3.28 -4.05 3.00
N VAL A 31 2.42 -4.81 3.68
CA VAL A 31 0.99 -4.93 3.30
C VAL A 31 0.28 -3.58 3.45
N ASP A 32 0.55 -2.84 4.53
CA ASP A 32 -0.04 -1.52 4.75
C ASP A 32 0.51 -0.48 3.77
N GLY A 33 1.81 -0.53 3.45
CA GLY A 33 2.41 0.27 2.39
C GLY A 33 1.73 0.01 1.04
N ILE A 34 1.51 -1.26 0.69
CA ILE A 34 0.78 -1.64 -0.53
C ILE A 34 -0.66 -1.12 -0.52
N ARG A 35 -1.38 -1.23 0.61
CA ARG A 35 -2.75 -0.69 0.73
C ARG A 35 -2.78 0.84 0.54
N ASN A 36 -1.84 1.55 1.15
CA ASN A 36 -1.75 2.99 1.01
C ASN A 36 -1.42 3.38 -0.43
N HIS A 37 -0.51 2.66 -1.09
CA HIS A 37 -0.19 2.88 -2.50
C HIS A 37 -1.43 2.68 -3.40
N LEU A 38 -2.21 1.62 -3.18
CA LEU A 38 -3.47 1.39 -3.93
C LEU A 38 -4.51 2.48 -3.67
N ARG A 39 -4.58 3.00 -2.44
CA ARG A 39 -5.47 4.11 -2.11
C ARG A 39 -5.07 5.39 -2.86
N LEU A 40 -3.77 5.69 -2.90
CA LEU A 40 -3.26 6.84 -3.67
C LEU A 40 -3.58 6.71 -5.15
N LEU A 41 -3.36 5.53 -5.76
CA LEU A 41 -3.74 5.28 -7.15
C LEU A 41 -5.25 5.51 -7.38
N TYR A 42 -6.11 5.02 -6.48
CA TYR A 42 -7.55 5.27 -6.57
C TYR A 42 -7.89 6.77 -6.48
N ASP A 43 -7.30 7.49 -5.53
CA ASP A 43 -7.51 8.92 -5.34
C ASP A 43 -7.02 9.71 -6.56
N GLN A 44 -5.86 9.35 -7.12
CA GLN A 44 -5.29 9.93 -8.34
C GLN A 44 -6.21 9.74 -9.54
N CYS A 45 -6.75 8.52 -9.74
CA CYS A 45 -7.73 8.22 -10.79
C CYS A 45 -9.00 9.07 -10.63
N CYS A 46 -9.48 9.26 -9.40
CA CYS A 46 -10.65 10.09 -9.14
C CYS A 46 -10.40 11.57 -9.49
N LEU A 47 -9.21 12.08 -9.20
CA LEU A 47 -8.80 13.43 -9.57
C LEU A 47 -8.67 13.59 -11.08
N LEU A 48 -8.10 12.61 -11.78
CA LEU A 48 -8.04 12.64 -13.24
C LEU A 48 -9.44 12.69 -13.85
N VAL A 49 -10.37 11.85 -13.39
CA VAL A 49 -11.77 11.90 -13.85
C VAL A 49 -12.41 13.26 -13.61
N LYS A 50 -12.06 13.92 -12.49
CA LYS A 50 -12.54 15.28 -12.20
C LYS A 50 -11.90 16.32 -13.12
N LEU A 51 -10.59 16.27 -13.34
CA LEU A 51 -9.86 17.12 -14.29
C LEU A 51 -10.48 17.03 -15.69
N LEU A 52 -10.76 15.81 -16.18
CA LEU A 52 -11.37 15.60 -17.50
C LEU A 52 -12.80 16.13 -17.63
N LYS A 53 -13.53 16.27 -16.52
CA LYS A 53 -14.92 16.75 -16.51
C LYS A 53 -15.02 18.26 -16.34
N ASP A 54 -14.23 18.79 -15.41
CA ASP A 54 -14.35 20.16 -14.95
C ASP A 54 -13.31 21.08 -15.62
N GLU A 55 -12.32 20.50 -16.32
CA GLU A 55 -11.15 21.19 -16.91
C GLU A 55 -10.41 22.09 -15.91
N ASP A 56 -10.50 21.74 -14.62
CA ASP A 56 -9.87 22.47 -13.52
C ASP A 56 -8.38 22.11 -13.40
N VAL A 57 -7.53 22.92 -14.04
CA VAL A 57 -6.08 22.74 -14.11
C VAL A 57 -5.41 22.74 -12.73
N VAL A 58 -6.05 23.27 -11.67
CA VAL A 58 -5.51 23.22 -10.30
C VAL A 58 -5.42 21.76 -9.80
N LEU A 59 -6.21 20.85 -10.37
CA LEU A 59 -6.16 19.43 -10.04
C LEU A 59 -4.88 18.74 -10.55
N ILE A 60 -4.18 19.31 -11.53
CA ILE A 60 -2.93 18.77 -12.07
C ILE A 60 -1.88 18.73 -10.96
N GLU A 61 -1.66 19.84 -10.25
CA GLU A 61 -0.68 19.90 -9.14
C GLU A 61 -0.98 18.84 -8.08
N ARG A 62 -2.27 18.60 -7.78
CA ARG A 62 -2.66 17.56 -6.82
C ARG A 62 -2.38 16.15 -7.32
N ILE A 63 -2.56 15.88 -8.61
CA ILE A 63 -2.22 14.59 -9.23
C ILE A 63 -0.71 14.34 -9.15
N MET A 64 0.10 15.38 -9.39
CA MET A 64 1.55 15.34 -9.27
C MET A 64 2.00 15.08 -7.82
N ASP A 65 1.38 15.72 -6.84
CA ASP A 65 1.68 15.50 -5.42
C ASP A 65 1.41 14.04 -5.00
N ILE A 66 0.32 13.46 -5.50
CA ILE A 66 -0.04 12.07 -5.20
C ILE A 66 0.95 11.09 -5.82
N GLU A 67 1.44 11.33 -7.04
CA GLU A 67 2.50 10.52 -7.66
C GLU A 67 3.75 10.51 -6.78
N ARG A 68 4.21 11.68 -6.34
CA ARG A 68 5.39 11.80 -5.48
C ARG A 68 5.21 11.08 -4.15
N GLU A 69 4.03 11.15 -3.55
CA GLU A 69 3.70 10.40 -2.34
C GLU A 69 3.71 8.88 -2.60
N GLY A 70 3.20 8.46 -3.76
CA GLY A 70 3.25 7.08 -4.27
C GLY A 70 4.69 6.56 -4.37
N ASP A 71 5.61 7.31 -4.98
CA ASP A 71 7.03 6.94 -5.09
C ASP A 71 7.70 6.78 -3.72
N ILE A 72 7.39 7.66 -2.77
CA ILE A 72 7.91 7.55 -1.39
C ILE A 72 7.45 6.24 -0.76
N ILE A 73 6.16 5.88 -0.91
CA ILE A 73 5.61 4.62 -0.40
C ILE A 73 6.21 3.42 -1.12
N ARG A 74 6.36 3.47 -2.45
CA ARG A 74 7.02 2.41 -3.25
C ARG A 74 8.40 2.09 -2.71
N ARG A 75 9.25 3.11 -2.54
CA ARG A 75 10.62 2.95 -2.03
C ARG A 75 10.65 2.34 -0.64
N ARG A 76 9.74 2.77 0.24
CA ARG A 76 9.60 2.21 1.58
C ARG A 76 9.21 0.74 1.55
N VAL A 77 8.18 0.39 0.76
CA VAL A 77 7.74 -1.00 0.57
C VAL A 77 8.90 -1.88 0.08
N PHE A 78 9.70 -1.40 -0.87
CA PHE A 78 10.86 -2.15 -1.36
C PHE A 78 11.93 -2.36 -0.28
N SER A 79 12.26 -1.33 0.51
CA SER A 79 13.19 -1.48 1.64
C SER A 79 12.73 -2.58 2.58
N GLU A 80 11.48 -2.51 3.04
CA GLU A 80 10.90 -3.47 3.99
C GLU A 80 10.83 -4.89 3.39
N LEU A 81 10.49 -4.99 2.09
CA LEU A 81 10.40 -6.26 1.36
C LEU A 81 11.75 -6.97 1.28
N PHE A 82 12.83 -6.25 0.97
CA PHE A 82 14.16 -6.82 0.83
C PHE A 82 14.89 -7.03 2.17
N GLU A 83 14.52 -6.30 3.21
CA GLU A 83 15.07 -6.45 4.56
C GLU A 83 14.61 -7.72 5.30
N GLY A 84 13.60 -8.43 4.81
CA GLY A 84 13.19 -9.71 5.40
C GLY A 84 11.71 -9.86 5.72
N ALA A 85 10.83 -9.03 5.16
CA ALA A 85 9.39 -9.17 5.38
C ALA A 85 8.90 -10.58 5.02
N PHE A 86 9.08 -11.00 3.76
CA PHE A 86 8.51 -12.27 3.28
C PHE A 86 9.56 -13.33 2.96
N ILE A 87 9.10 -14.58 2.86
CA ILE A 87 9.88 -15.68 2.30
C ILE A 87 10.42 -15.32 0.91
N PRO A 88 11.66 -15.73 0.55
CA PRO A 88 12.33 -15.27 -0.68
C PRO A 88 11.50 -15.48 -1.96
N TYR A 89 10.75 -16.58 -2.05
CA TYR A 89 9.94 -16.90 -3.22
C TYR A 89 8.81 -15.88 -3.48
N MET A 90 8.25 -15.26 -2.45
CA MET A 90 7.14 -14.29 -2.62
C MET A 90 7.61 -12.89 -3.02
N ARG A 91 8.86 -12.51 -2.70
CA ARG A 91 9.35 -11.14 -2.89
C ARG A 91 9.26 -10.66 -4.35
N PRO A 92 9.63 -11.44 -5.37
CA PRO A 92 9.52 -10.99 -6.76
C PRO A 92 8.09 -10.69 -7.18
N HIS A 93 7.12 -11.43 -6.65
CA HIS A 93 5.70 -11.22 -6.97
C HIS A 93 5.17 -9.93 -6.35
N LEU A 94 5.49 -9.66 -5.08
CA LEU A 94 5.11 -8.42 -4.39
C LEU A 94 5.79 -7.20 -5.00
N TYR A 95 7.09 -7.32 -5.30
CA TYR A 95 7.85 -6.30 -6.02
C TYR A 95 7.16 -5.97 -7.35
N ARG A 96 6.88 -6.99 -8.17
CA ARG A 96 6.23 -6.81 -9.48
C ARG A 96 4.83 -6.21 -9.36
N PHE A 97 4.09 -6.57 -8.31
CA PHE A 97 2.76 -6.01 -8.06
C PHE A 97 2.84 -4.50 -7.81
N VAL A 98 3.70 -4.06 -6.90
CA VAL A 98 3.89 -2.63 -6.58
C VAL A 98 4.37 -1.85 -7.80
N GLU A 99 5.30 -2.41 -8.60
CA GLU A 99 5.75 -1.82 -9.87
C GLU A 99 4.64 -1.68 -10.93
N ILE A 100 3.59 -2.50 -10.86
CA ILE A 100 2.42 -2.35 -11.76
C ILE A 100 1.53 -1.20 -11.28
N CYS A 101 1.29 -1.09 -9.96
CA CYS A 101 0.52 0.01 -9.39
C CYS A 101 1.17 1.36 -9.67
N ASP A 102 2.47 1.43 -9.48
CA ASP A 102 3.27 2.63 -9.70
C ASP A 102 3.26 3.10 -11.16
N ARG A 103 3.49 2.19 -12.12
CA ARG A 103 3.38 2.52 -13.55
C ARG A 103 1.97 2.99 -13.96
N ALA A 104 0.93 2.53 -13.26
CA ALA A 104 -0.42 3.04 -13.47
C ALA A 104 -0.55 4.48 -12.96
N MET A 105 0.09 4.82 -11.84
CA MET A 105 0.14 6.18 -11.31
C MET A 105 0.91 7.12 -12.25
N ASP A 106 2.08 6.69 -12.75
CA ASP A 106 2.86 7.44 -13.76
C ASP A 106 2.01 7.72 -15.00
N THR A 107 1.24 6.73 -15.47
CA THR A 107 0.37 6.91 -16.64
C THR A 107 -0.73 7.96 -16.36
N VAL A 108 -1.30 7.97 -15.16
CA VAL A 108 -2.31 8.98 -14.76
C VAL A 108 -1.70 10.37 -14.70
N GLU A 109 -0.49 10.48 -14.15
CA GLU A 109 0.30 11.72 -14.10
C GLU A 109 0.62 12.25 -15.50
N ASP A 110 1.10 11.39 -16.40
CA ASP A 110 1.40 11.73 -17.79
C ASP A 110 0.17 12.25 -18.53
N VAL A 111 -1.00 11.62 -18.34
CA VAL A 111 -2.26 12.10 -18.94
C VAL A 111 -2.63 13.48 -18.39
N ALA A 112 -2.47 13.73 -17.09
CA ALA A 112 -2.77 15.02 -16.48
C ALA A 112 -1.84 16.14 -17.01
N LYS A 113 -0.56 15.86 -17.24
CA LYS A 113 0.41 16.81 -17.80
C LYS A 113 0.04 17.32 -19.20
N TYR A 114 -0.76 16.58 -19.97
CA TYR A 114 -1.26 17.09 -21.27
C TYR A 114 -2.25 18.25 -21.15
N TYR A 115 -2.76 18.52 -19.94
CA TYR A 115 -3.66 19.64 -19.65
C TYR A 115 -2.95 20.86 -19.03
N GLU A 116 -1.63 20.78 -18.83
CA GLU A 116 -0.79 21.93 -18.42
C GLU A 116 -0.56 22.90 -19.59
#